data_AF-F8ABA3-F1
#
_entry.id   AF-F8ABA3-F1
#
_cell.length_a   1.000
_cell.length_b   1.000
_cell.length_c   1.000
_cell.angle_alpha   90.00
_cell.angle_beta   90.00
_cell.angle_gamma   90.00
#
_symmetry.space_group_name_H-M   'P 1'
#
loop_
_entity.id
_entity.type
_entity.pdbx_description
1 polymer ?
#
loop_
_entity_poly.entity_id
_entity_poly.type
_entity_poly.pdbx_seq_one_letter_code
_entity_poly.pdbx_strand_id
1 'polypeptide(L)'
;MFQKKIVLPLVKEYQVKIGKASFPHAKHFMDAGYSCGTCHHEKKVEVNGKMQSVPLTTEKVKAMMAEGKNPFQCKSCHGDLSRKQYKKLFHKNCLSCHKTLKKEGKNVPTKCKECHIKPKRRKAVLEGC
;
A
#
# COMPACT_ATOMS: atom_id res chain seq x y z
N MET A 1 -17.85 13.20 -22.67
CA MET A 1 -17.59 12.26 -21.56
C MET A 1 -16.18 12.49 -21.02
N PHE A 2 -16.03 13.13 -19.86
CA PHE A 2 -14.71 13.34 -19.26
C PHE A 2 -14.21 12.00 -18.67
N GLN A 3 -13.36 11.28 -19.39
CA GLN A 3 -12.59 10.20 -18.78
C GLN A 3 -11.67 10.82 -17.72
N LYS A 4 -12.04 10.71 -16.44
CA LYS A 4 -11.13 10.99 -15.33
C LYS A 4 -9.94 10.04 -15.45
N LYS A 5 -8.80 10.53 -15.95
CA LYS A 5 -7.56 9.76 -15.98
C LYS A 5 -7.21 9.35 -14.56
N ILE A 6 -6.94 8.05 -14.35
CA ILE A 6 -6.45 7.54 -13.07
C ILE A 6 -5.02 8.05 -12.91
N VAL A 7 -4.82 9.05 -12.05
CA VAL A 7 -3.47 9.53 -11.71
C VAL A 7 -2.91 8.61 -10.62
N LEU A 8 -1.95 7.77 -10.99
CA LEU A 8 -1.26 6.89 -10.03
C LEU A 8 -0.29 7.74 -9.18
N PRO A 9 -0.42 7.75 -7.85
CA PRO A 9 0.53 8.49 -7.02
C PRO A 9 1.87 7.76 -6.99
N LEU A 10 2.94 8.40 -7.50
CA LEU A 10 4.28 7.82 -7.57
C LEU A 10 4.75 7.25 -6.23
N VAL A 11 4.49 7.98 -5.14
CA VAL A 11 4.77 7.56 -3.77
C VAL A 11 3.59 7.92 -2.88
N LYS A 12 3.18 6.98 -2.03
CA LYS A 12 2.21 7.21 -0.97
C LYS A 12 2.91 7.15 0.39
N GLU A 13 2.78 8.21 1.18
CA GLU A 13 3.30 8.26 2.54
C GLU A 13 2.19 8.09 3.58
N TYR A 14 2.49 7.38 4.67
CA TYR A 14 1.61 7.22 5.82
C TYR A 14 2.35 7.68 7.09
N GLN A 15 1.80 8.69 7.76
CA GLN A 15 2.32 9.11 9.06
C GLN A 15 1.93 8.10 10.15
N VAL A 16 2.92 7.59 10.89
CA VAL A 16 2.71 6.66 12.01
C VAL A 16 3.59 7.02 13.20
N LYS A 17 3.36 6.37 14.35
CA LYS A 17 4.07 6.68 15.61
C LYS A 17 5.59 6.64 15.52
N ILE A 18 6.16 5.75 14.70
CA ILE A 18 7.61 5.52 14.63
C ILE A 18 8.30 6.23 13.46
N GLY A 19 7.55 7.04 12.68
CA GLY A 19 8.05 7.75 11.51
C GLY A 19 7.03 7.77 10.36
N LYS A 20 7.52 7.94 9.13
CA LYS A 20 6.69 7.85 7.92
C LYS A 20 6.91 6.51 7.23
N ALA A 21 5.84 5.80 6.94
CA ALA A 21 5.91 4.65 6.05
C ALA A 21 5.78 5.11 4.60
N SER A 22 6.77 4.82 3.76
CA SER A 22 6.73 5.17 2.33
C SER A 22 6.38 3.94 1.48
N PHE A 23 5.47 4.14 0.53
CA PHE A 23 5.05 3.13 -0.44
C PHE A 23 5.19 3.69 -1.87
N PRO A 24 6.28 3.36 -2.59
CA PRO A 24 6.44 3.75 -3.99
C PRO A 24 5.62 2.83 -4.90
N HIS A 25 4.56 3.35 -5.53
CA HIS A 25 3.72 2.56 -6.45
C HIS A 25 4.52 2.07 -7.66
N ALA A 26 5.38 2.92 -8.22
CA ALA A 26 6.20 2.56 -9.40
C ALA A 26 7.04 1.30 -9.16
N LYS A 27 7.68 1.17 -7.98
CA LYS A 27 8.48 -0.02 -7.66
C LYS A 27 7.67 -1.31 -7.58
N HIS A 28 6.42 -1.23 -7.13
CA HIS A 28 5.59 -2.43 -6.98
C HIS A 28 4.89 -2.78 -8.30
N PHE A 29 4.46 -1.79 -9.06
CA PHE A 29 3.72 -2.00 -10.31
C PHE A 29 4.65 -2.14 -11.52
N MET A 30 5.53 -1.14 -11.75
CA MET A 30 6.38 -1.08 -12.94
C MET A 30 7.60 -1.99 -12.81
N ASP A 31 8.34 -1.87 -11.69
CA ASP A 31 9.62 -2.60 -11.56
C ASP A 31 9.39 -4.07 -11.17
N ALA A 32 8.45 -4.34 -10.26
CA ALA A 32 8.18 -5.69 -9.76
C ALA A 32 7.03 -6.40 -10.49
N GLY A 33 6.31 -5.72 -11.40
CA GLY A 33 5.28 -6.32 -12.25
C GLY A 33 4.00 -6.76 -11.52
N TYR A 34 3.72 -6.28 -10.31
CA TYR A 34 2.48 -6.65 -9.61
C TYR A 34 1.28 -5.90 -10.17
N SER A 35 0.15 -6.60 -10.32
CA SER A 35 -1.11 -5.98 -10.74
C SER A 35 -1.70 -5.10 -9.64
N CYS A 36 -2.50 -4.09 -10.02
CA CYS A 36 -3.29 -3.26 -9.09
C CYS A 36 -4.11 -4.13 -8.11
N GLY A 37 -4.66 -5.24 -8.64
CA GLY A 37 -5.47 -6.23 -7.91
C GLY A 37 -4.75 -6.95 -6.78
N THR A 38 -3.41 -6.96 -6.79
CA THR A 38 -2.60 -7.57 -5.73
C THR A 38 -2.87 -6.90 -4.39
N CYS A 39 -3.03 -5.57 -4.39
CA CYS A 39 -3.31 -4.75 -3.21
C CYS A 39 -4.74 -4.22 -3.20
N HIS A 40 -5.21 -3.64 -4.30
CA HIS A 40 -6.59 -3.19 -4.50
C HIS A 40 -7.44 -4.37 -4.96
N HIS A 41 -7.78 -5.21 -4.00
CA HIS A 41 -8.53 -6.43 -4.21
C HIS A 41 -10.03 -6.22 -3.96
N GLU A 42 -10.84 -7.09 -4.54
CA GLU A 42 -12.26 -7.19 -4.19
C GLU A 42 -12.44 -8.02 -2.91
N LYS A 43 -11.83 -9.20 -2.89
CA LYS A 43 -11.84 -10.13 -1.75
C LYS A 43 -10.56 -10.95 -1.74
N LYS A 44 -10.28 -11.60 -0.62
CA LYS A 44 -9.25 -12.63 -0.56
C LYS A 44 -9.91 -13.99 -0.44
N VAL A 45 -9.48 -14.94 -1.26
CA VAL A 45 -9.97 -16.32 -1.26
C VAL A 45 -8.79 -17.26 -1.03
N GLU A 46 -9.04 -18.41 -0.41
CA GLU A 46 -8.02 -19.42 -0.24
C GLU A 46 -7.89 -20.25 -1.53
N VAL A 47 -6.67 -20.36 -2.05
CA VAL A 47 -6.33 -21.19 -3.21
C VAL A 47 -5.08 -21.99 -2.82
N ASN A 48 -5.19 -23.32 -2.81
CA ASN A 48 -4.11 -24.23 -2.43
C ASN A 48 -3.49 -23.89 -1.06
N GLY A 49 -4.34 -23.63 -0.05
CA GLY A 49 -3.91 -23.27 1.31
C GLY A 49 -3.26 -21.87 1.44
N LYS A 50 -3.31 -21.05 0.38
CA LYS A 50 -2.77 -19.67 0.39
C LYS A 50 -3.89 -18.67 0.11
N MET A 51 -4.01 -17.65 0.95
CA MET A 51 -4.93 -16.54 0.71
C MET A 51 -4.43 -15.68 -0.46
N GLN A 52 -5.16 -15.71 -1.56
CA GLN A 52 -4.88 -14.93 -2.77
C GLN A 52 -5.89 -13.79 -2.91
N SER A 53 -5.39 -12.63 -3.35
CA SER A 53 -6.22 -11.46 -3.66
C SER A 53 -6.95 -11.69 -4.99
N VAL A 54 -8.27 -11.60 -4.98
CA VAL A 54 -9.07 -11.49 -6.21
C VAL A 54 -8.99 -10.04 -6.69
N PRO A 55 -8.46 -9.77 -7.89
CA PRO A 55 -8.37 -8.42 -8.42
C PRO A 55 -9.73 -7.72 -8.50
N LEU A 56 -9.77 -6.42 -8.21
CA LEU A 56 -10.91 -5.57 -8.58
C LEU A 56 -11.04 -5.52 -10.10
N THR A 57 -12.23 -5.84 -10.63
CA THR A 57 -12.51 -5.69 -12.07
C THR A 57 -12.71 -4.23 -12.44
N THR A 58 -12.39 -3.88 -13.68
CA THR A 58 -12.60 -2.52 -14.21
C THR A 58 -14.08 -2.10 -14.12
N GLU A 59 -15.00 -3.04 -14.28
CA GLU A 59 -16.45 -2.81 -14.16
C GLU A 59 -16.81 -2.42 -12.74
N LYS A 60 -16.29 -3.15 -11.74
CA LYS A 60 -16.55 -2.86 -10.33
C LYS A 60 -15.91 -1.55 -9.88
N VAL A 61 -14.71 -1.24 -10.37
CA VAL A 61 -14.08 0.08 -10.17
C VAL A 61 -14.96 1.19 -10.73
N LYS A 62 -15.46 1.05 -11.96
CA LYS A 62 -16.36 2.03 -12.60
C LYS A 62 -17.67 2.19 -11.82
N ALA A 63 -18.30 1.09 -11.41
CA ALA A 63 -19.54 1.10 -10.62
C ALA A 63 -19.34 1.83 -9.28
N MET A 64 -18.29 1.50 -8.54
CA MET A 64 -17.98 2.18 -7.27
C MET A 64 -17.69 3.67 -7.47
N MET A 65 -16.96 4.04 -8.53
CA MET A 65 -16.70 5.44 -8.84
C MET A 65 -17.97 6.21 -9.27
N ALA A 66 -18.91 5.56 -9.96
CA ALA A 66 -20.21 6.14 -10.30
C ALA A 66 -21.07 6.41 -9.07
N GLU A 67 -20.97 5.56 -8.04
CA GLU A 67 -21.59 5.76 -6.72
C GLU A 67 -20.85 6.78 -5.84
N GLY A 68 -19.83 7.46 -6.36
CA GLY A 68 -19.02 8.43 -5.60
C GLY A 68 -18.05 7.79 -4.59
N LYS A 69 -17.89 6.47 -4.60
CA LYS A 69 -16.93 5.75 -3.74
C LYS A 69 -15.54 5.72 -4.41
N ASN A 70 -14.49 5.69 -3.59
CA ASN A 70 -13.12 5.52 -4.07
C ASN A 70 -12.66 4.07 -3.87
N PRO A 71 -12.70 3.20 -4.90
CA PRO A 71 -12.36 1.78 -4.76
C PRO A 71 -10.90 1.52 -4.36
N PHE A 72 -10.03 2.54 -4.44
CA PHE A 72 -8.62 2.45 -4.07
C PHE A 72 -8.38 2.81 -2.59
N GLN A 73 -9.39 3.24 -1.85
CA GLN A 73 -9.31 3.46 -0.41
C GLN A 73 -9.82 2.25 0.35
N CYS A 74 -9.00 1.69 1.25
CA CYS A 74 -9.36 0.51 2.04
C CYS A 74 -10.70 0.69 2.78
N LYS A 75 -10.97 1.89 3.30
CA LYS A 75 -12.21 2.20 4.03
C LYS A 75 -13.49 2.06 3.19
N SER A 76 -13.39 2.13 1.86
CA SER A 76 -14.56 2.01 0.99
C SER A 76 -15.18 0.61 1.02
N CYS A 77 -14.43 -0.41 1.45
CA CYS A 77 -14.96 -1.76 1.67
C CYS A 77 -14.76 -2.25 3.11
N HIS A 78 -13.72 -1.80 3.81
CA HIS A 78 -13.41 -2.23 5.18
C HIS A 78 -13.99 -1.31 6.27
N GLY A 79 -14.70 -0.25 5.90
CA GLY A 79 -15.24 0.75 6.82
C GLY A 79 -14.15 1.56 7.54
N ASP A 80 -14.55 2.23 8.62
CA ASP A 80 -13.64 3.01 9.45
C ASP A 80 -12.82 2.11 10.38
N LEU A 81 -11.67 1.67 9.85
CA LEU A 81 -10.71 0.89 10.60
C LEU A 81 -9.92 1.78 11.59
N SER A 82 -9.74 1.29 12.80
CA SER A 82 -8.84 1.90 13.77
C SER A 82 -7.37 1.83 13.31
N ARG A 83 -6.53 2.69 13.90
CA ARG A 83 -5.07 2.64 13.69
C ARG A 83 -4.48 1.26 13.95
N LYS A 84 -4.98 0.52 14.95
CA LYS A 84 -4.52 -0.85 15.28
C LYS A 84 -4.89 -1.83 14.17
N GLN A 85 -6.10 -1.72 13.61
CA GLN A 85 -6.54 -2.57 12.49
C GLN A 85 -5.74 -2.27 11.23
N TYR A 86 -5.53 -0.99 10.87
CA TYR A 86 -4.64 -0.62 9.75
C TYR A 86 -3.23 -1.16 9.94
N LYS A 87 -2.66 -1.01 11.15
CA LYS A 87 -1.35 -1.60 11.47
C LYS A 87 -1.35 -3.10 11.18
N LYS A 88 -2.35 -3.85 11.63
CA LYS A 88 -2.44 -5.29 11.40
C LYS A 88 -2.57 -5.63 9.91
N LEU A 89 -3.42 -4.92 9.17
CA LEU A 89 -3.66 -5.14 7.74
C LEU A 89 -2.42 -4.86 6.90
N PHE A 90 -1.76 -3.71 7.09
CA PHE A 90 -0.55 -3.37 6.34
C PHE A 90 0.60 -4.33 6.64
N HIS A 91 0.85 -4.68 7.91
CA HIS A 91 1.89 -5.67 8.21
C HIS A 91 1.50 -7.07 7.73
N LYS A 92 0.23 -7.46 7.77
CA LYS A 92 -0.19 -8.75 7.21
C LYS A 92 -0.04 -8.79 5.69
N ASN A 93 -0.36 -7.71 4.98
CA ASN A 93 -0.30 -7.67 3.52
C ASN A 93 1.13 -7.45 3.00
N CYS A 94 1.76 -6.35 3.42
CA CYS A 94 3.05 -5.93 2.91
C CYS A 94 4.20 -6.80 3.45
N LEU A 95 4.26 -6.98 4.78
CA LEU A 95 5.38 -7.69 5.39
C LEU A 95 5.34 -9.19 5.10
N SER A 96 4.17 -9.82 4.98
CA SER A 96 4.10 -11.24 4.61
C SER A 96 4.61 -11.47 3.19
N CYS A 97 4.21 -10.65 2.23
CA CYS A 97 4.73 -10.71 0.86
C CYS A 97 6.25 -10.51 0.86
N HIS A 98 6.75 -9.45 1.50
CA HIS A 98 8.18 -9.19 1.56
C HIS A 98 8.97 -10.30 2.28
N LYS A 99 8.40 -10.93 3.32
CA LYS A 99 9.03 -12.08 3.98
C LYS A 99 9.15 -13.27 3.04
N THR A 100 8.12 -13.55 2.24
CA THR A 100 8.15 -14.61 1.22
C THR A 100 9.21 -14.31 0.17
N LEU A 101 9.18 -13.11 -0.43
CA LEU A 101 10.16 -12.70 -1.45
C LEU A 101 11.60 -12.69 -0.91
N LYS A 102 11.79 -12.32 0.37
CA LYS A 102 13.11 -12.36 1.01
C LYS A 102 13.61 -13.79 1.22
N LYS A 103 12.72 -14.75 1.52
CA LYS A 103 13.07 -16.18 1.56
C LYS A 103 13.44 -16.70 0.17
N GLU A 104 12.84 -16.14 -0.88
CA GLU A 104 13.18 -16.40 -2.29
C GLU A 104 14.44 -15.64 -2.74
N GLY A 105 15.18 -14.98 -1.83
CA GLY A 105 16.44 -14.30 -2.13
C GLY A 105 16.30 -12.89 -2.70
N LYS A 106 15.09 -12.33 -2.81
CA LYS A 106 14.89 -10.97 -3.33
C LYS A 106 15.24 -9.91 -2.28
N ASN A 107 15.85 -8.82 -2.73
CA ASN A 107 16.20 -7.69 -1.87
C ASN A 107 14.99 -6.79 -1.61
N VAL A 108 14.20 -7.13 -0.59
CA VAL A 108 12.98 -6.41 -0.20
C VAL A 108 13.01 -6.01 1.29
N PRO A 109 12.39 -4.87 1.66
CA PRO A 109 12.44 -4.37 3.02
C PRO A 109 11.57 -5.23 3.95
N THR A 110 12.14 -5.66 5.07
CA THR A 110 11.45 -6.50 6.08
C THR A 110 11.64 -6.00 7.50
N LYS A 111 12.60 -5.09 7.72
CA LYS A 111 12.85 -4.45 9.01
C LYS A 111 12.01 -3.20 9.14
N CYS A 112 11.63 -2.86 10.37
CA CYS A 112 10.76 -1.72 10.66
C CYS A 112 11.28 -0.41 10.05
N LYS A 113 12.59 -0.13 10.18
CA LYS A 113 13.21 1.13 9.73
C LYS A 113 13.36 1.24 8.20
N GLU A 114 13.25 0.13 7.48
CA GLU A 114 13.35 0.12 6.01
C GLU A 114 12.06 0.62 5.37
N CYS A 115 10.92 0.39 6.05
CA CYS A 115 9.63 0.97 5.64
C CYS A 115 9.33 2.27 6.38
N HIS A 116 9.58 2.33 7.69
CA HIS A 116 9.31 3.48 8.56
C HIS A 116 10.53 4.39 8.68
N ILE A 117 10.63 5.33 7.74
CA ILE A 117 11.70 6.32 7.70
C ILE A 117 11.38 7.40 8.75
N LYS A 118 12.28 7.57 9.72
CA LYS A 118 12.20 8.71 10.64
C LYS A 118 12.47 9.98 9.82
N PRO A 119 11.63 11.03 9.94
CA PRO A 119 12.00 12.32 9.39
C PRO A 119 13.35 12.70 10.01
N LYS A 120 14.36 13.00 9.17
CA LYS A 120 15.60 13.59 9.67
C LYS A 120 15.20 14.87 10.38
N ARG A 121 15.42 14.98 11.69
CA ARG A 121 15.47 16.30 12.33
C ARG A 121 16.59 17.01 11.56
N ARG A 122 16.26 18.03 10.75
CA ARG A 122 17.27 19.02 10.39
C ARG A 122 17.78 19.50 11.75
N LYS A 123 19.02 19.16 12.11
CA LYS A 123 19.70 19.90 13.17
C LYS A 123 19.62 21.34 12.67
N ALA A 124 18.86 22.19 13.35
CA ALA A 124 18.98 23.61 13.12
C ALA A 124 20.44 23.92 13.44
N VAL A 125 21.24 24.12 12.39
CA VAL A 125 22.53 24.76 12.52
C VAL A 125 22.17 26.22 12.67
N LEU A 126 21.88 26.63 13.91
CA LEU A 126 22.05 28.01 14.33
C LEU A 126 23.53 28.12 14.69
N GLU A 127 24.38 28.22 13.67
CA GLU A 127 25.69 28.83 13.83
C GLU A 127 25.54 30.28 13.38
N GLY A 128 26.01 31.18 14.23
CA GLY A 128 25.81 32.60 14.11
C GLY A 128 26.35 33.19 12.81
N CYS A 129 25.62 34.18 12.32
CA CYS A 129 26.10 35.44 11.76
C CYS A 129 25.13 36.51 12.26
#